data_AF-I3E9E7-F1
#
_entry.id   AF-I3E9E7-F1
#
_cell.length_a   1.000
_cell.length_b   1.000
_cell.length_c   1.000
_cell.angle_alpha   90.00
_cell.angle_beta   90.00
_cell.angle_gamma   90.00
#
_symmetry.space_group_name_H-M   'P 1'
#
loop_
_entity.id
_entity.type
_entity.pdbx_description
1 polymer ?
#
loop_
_entity_poly.entity_id
_entity_poly.type
_entity_poly.pdbx_seq_one_letter_code
_entity_poly.pdbx_strand_id
1 'polypeptide(L)' 'MEKVKYKFYYVNGQTEELETTQYFSEDAIAELRVKLLSNPTWINAGGKLINLSNVISIEVVAENEKQTLKPIKMKTHK' A
#
# COMPACT_ATOMS: atom_id res chain seq x y z
N MET A 1 -4.50 -12.14 -16.43
CA MET A 1 -4.42 -12.00 -14.96
C MET A 1 -3.06 -11.37 -14.68
N GLU A 2 -3.01 -10.04 -14.64
CA GLU A 2 -1.77 -9.26 -14.52
C GLU A 2 -1.29 -9.22 -13.08
N LYS A 3 0.03 -9.30 -12.89
CA LYS A 3 0.64 -9.29 -11.57
C LYS A 3 0.86 -7.85 -11.11
N VAL A 4 0.39 -7.53 -9.91
CA VAL A 4 0.54 -6.20 -9.33
C VAL A 4 1.77 -6.14 -8.46
N LYS A 5 2.53 -5.06 -8.57
CA LYS A 5 3.65 -4.75 -7.69
C LYS A 5 3.26 -3.68 -6.69
N TYR A 6 3.59 -3.89 -5.43
CA TYR A 6 3.50 -2.87 -4.39
C TYR A 6 4.90 -2.37 -4.06
N LYS A 7 5.08 -1.05 -4.14
CA LYS A 7 6.29 -0.38 -3.70
C LYS A 7 6.00 0.39 -2.42
N PHE A 8 6.54 -0.10 -1.32
CA PHE A 8 6.41 0.48 0.00
C PHE A 8 7.50 1.52 0.21
N TYR A 9 7.11 2.69 0.71
CA TYR A 9 8.00 3.75 1.14
C TYR A 9 7.91 3.82 2.66
N TYR A 10 9.03 3.60 3.34
CA TYR A 10 9.05 3.54 4.79
C TYR A 10 9.48 4.86 5.43
N VAL A 11 9.11 5.06 6.69
CA VAL A 11 9.46 6.24 7.49
C VAL A 11 10.96 6.45 7.65
N ASN A 12 11.76 5.39 7.53
CA ASN A 12 13.22 5.42 7.61
C ASN A 12 13.90 5.77 6.27
N GLY A 13 13.12 6.08 5.23
CA GLY A 13 13.62 6.39 3.89
C GLY A 13 13.94 5.17 3.03
N GLN A 14 13.81 3.94 3.56
CA GLN A 14 13.95 2.74 2.75
C GLN A 14 12.73 2.53 1.85
N THR A 15 12.94 1.82 0.74
CA THR A 15 11.87 1.39 -0.15
C THR A 15 11.97 -0.09 -0.44
N GLU A 16 10.84 -0.77 -0.53
CA GLU A 16 10.77 -2.19 -0.86
C GLU A 16 9.70 -2.42 -1.94
N GLU A 17 10.06 -3.16 -3.00
CA GLU A 17 9.14 -3.54 -4.07
C GLU A 17 8.83 -5.02 -3.95
N LEU A 18 7.54 -5.37 -3.90
CA LEU A 18 7.05 -6.73 -3.77
C LEU A 18 6.04 -7.03 -4.86
N GLU A 19 6.26 -8.12 -5.57
CA GLU A 19 5.28 -8.69 -6.50
C GLU A 19 4.20 -9.41 -5.70
N THR A 20 2.96 -8.99 -5.88
CA THR A 20 1.84 -9.55 -5.15
C THR A 20 1.14 -10.63 -5.96
N THR A 21 0.52 -11.58 -5.26
CA THR A 21 -0.37 -12.57 -5.86
C THR A 21 -1.79 -12.01 -6.08
N GLN A 22 -2.04 -10.77 -5.65
CA GLN A 22 -3.33 -10.09 -5.80
C GLN A 22 -3.42 -9.41 -7.17
N TYR A 23 -4.64 -9.36 -7.70
CA TYR A 23 -4.94 -8.66 -8.94
C TYR A 23 -5.23 -7.19 -8.69
N PHE A 24 -4.97 -6.36 -9.70
CA PHE A 24 -5.32 -4.95 -9.67
C PHE A 24 -6.85 -4.84 -9.69
N SER A 25 -7.41 -4.31 -8.61
CA SER A 25 -8.85 -4.10 -8.44
C SER A 25 -9.06 -2.82 -7.67
N GLU A 26 -10.04 -2.01 -8.08
CA GLU A 26 -10.42 -0.79 -7.37
C GLU A 26 -10.80 -1.09 -5.91
N ASP A 27 -11.47 -2.22 -5.66
CA ASP A 27 -11.84 -2.66 -4.31
C ASP A 27 -10.61 -2.98 -3.46
N ALA A 28 -9.62 -3.69 -4.03
CA ALA A 28 -8.38 -4.03 -3.34
C ALA A 28 -7.56 -2.78 -2.99
N ILE A 29 -7.55 -1.80 -3.90
CA ILE A 29 -6.87 -0.51 -3.70
C ILE A 29 -7.58 0.32 -2.63
N ALA A 30 -8.92 0.35 -2.65
CA ALA A 30 -9.73 1.02 -1.64
C ALA A 30 -9.50 0.41 -0.24
N GLU A 31 -9.51 -0.92 -0.14
CA GLU A 31 -9.21 -1.64 1.09
C GLU A 31 -7.79 -1.33 1.59
N LEU A 32 -6.79 -1.37 0.71
CA LEU A 32 -5.40 -1.04 1.04
C LEU A 32 -5.26 0.40 1.53
N ARG A 33 -5.99 1.35 0.91
CA ARG A 33 -6.03 2.76 1.35
C ARG A 33 -6.63 2.88 2.75
N VAL A 34 -7.72 2.18 3.05
CA VAL A 34 -8.34 2.18 4.40
C VAL A 34 -7.40 1.57 5.44
N LYS A 35 -6.72 0.46 5.11
CA LYS A 35 -5.71 -0.17 5.98
C LYS A 35 -4.53 0.75 6.25
N LEU A 36 -4.07 1.49 5.24
CA LEU A 36 -2.99 2.48 5.38
C LEU A 36 -3.41 3.67 6.26
N LEU A 37 -4.69 4.04 6.26
CA LEU A 37 -5.24 5.11 7.11
C LEU A 37 -5.42 4.68 8.57
N SER A 38 -5.81 3.43 8.80
CA SER A 38 -6.25 2.94 10.12
C SER A 38 -5.14 2.58 11.11
N ASN A 39 -3.85 2.73 10.75
CA ASN A 39 -2.63 2.67 11.59
C ASN A 39 -2.83 2.02 13.00
N PRO A 40 -2.35 0.80 13.37
CA PRO A 40 -1.29 -0.05 12.79
C PRO A 40 -1.82 -1.41 12.28
N THR A 41 -1.82 -1.63 10.96
CA THR A 41 -2.27 -2.90 10.34
C THR A 41 -1.11 -3.64 9.67
N TRP A 42 -1.02 -4.94 9.87
CA TRP A 42 -0.14 -5.83 9.10
C TRP A 42 -0.86 -6.34 7.86
N ILE A 43 -0.19 -6.32 6.72
CA ILE A 43 -0.73 -6.89 5.47
C ILE A 43 0.21 -7.94 4.91
N ASN A 44 -0.34 -8.91 4.19
CA ASN A 44 0.46 -9.85 3.40
C ASN A 44 0.63 -9.28 1.98
N ALA A 45 1.87 -9.06 1.56
CA ALA A 45 2.24 -8.65 0.21
C ALA A 45 3.40 -9.53 -0.28
N GLY A 46 3.19 -10.24 -1.39
CA GLY A 46 4.24 -11.10 -1.98
C GLY A 46 4.76 -12.20 -1.05
N GLY A 47 3.91 -12.72 -0.15
CA GLY A 47 4.30 -13.73 0.84
C GLY A 47 5.01 -13.17 2.07
N LYS A 48 5.17 -11.85 2.17
CA LYS A 48 5.78 -11.16 3.32
C LYS A 48 4.74 -10.38 4.10
N LEU A 49 4.88 -10.37 5.42
CA LEU A 49 4.07 -9.50 6.30
C LEU A 49 4.70 -8.11 6.39
N ILE A 50 3.94 -7.08 6.00
CA ILE A 50 4.36 -5.68 5.99
C ILE A 50 3.58 -4.92 7.06
N ASN A 51 4.30 -4.21 7.92
CA ASN A 51 3.71 -3.35 8.94
C ASN A 51 3.46 -1.95 8.36
N LEU A 52 2.19 -1.60 8.14
CA LEU A 52 1.81 -0.32 7.55
C LEU A 52 2.09 0.89 8.46
N SER A 53 2.33 0.68 9.75
CA SER A 53 2.68 1.78 10.67
C SER A 53 4.03 2.42 10.34
N ASN A 54 4.90 1.67 9.69
CA ASN A 54 6.20 2.15 9.25
C ASN A 54 6.16 2.63 7.80
N VAL A 55 5.01 2.59 7.13
CA VAL A 55 4.85 2.92 5.70
C VAL A 55 4.23 4.31 5.57
N ILE A 56 4.91 5.20 4.84
CA ILE A 56 4.42 6.55 4.54
C ILE A 56 3.61 6.63 3.25
N SER A 57 3.83 5.70 2.32
CA SER A 57 3.06 5.60 1.07
C SER A 57 3.29 4.26 0.42
N ILE A 58 2.32 3.85 -0.39
CA ILE A 58 2.38 2.63 -1.20
C ILE A 58 2.14 3.05 -2.65
N GLU A 59 3.03 2.69 -3.57
CA GLU A 59 2.72 2.75 -4.99
C GLU A 59 2.25 1.38 -5.47
N VAL A 60 1.08 1.35 -6.07
CA VAL A 60 0.52 0.20 -6.75
C VAL A 60 0.86 0.34 -8.23
N VAL A 61 1.58 -0.64 -8.78
CA VAL A 61 2.01 -0.66 -10.18
C VAL A 61 1.44 -1.90 -10.86
N ALA A 62 0.56 -1.69 -11.84
CA ALA A 62 0.14 -2.66 -12.85
C ALA A 62 0.77 -2.31 -14.21
N GLU A 63 0.70 -3.19 -15.21
CA GLU A 63 1.41 -3.00 -16.50
C GLU A 63 1.12 -1.65 -17.17
N ASN A 64 -0.13 -1.17 -17.06
CA ASN A 64 -0.58 0.06 -17.70
C ASN A 64 -1.01 1.16 -16.71
N GLU A 65 -1.01 0.88 -15.41
CA GLU A 65 -1.54 1.80 -14.40
C GLU A 65 -0.63 1.90 -13.18
N LYS A 66 -0.45 3.13 -12.70
CA LYS A 66 0.26 3.41 -11.46
C LYS A 66 -0.58 4.30 -10.57
N GLN A 67 -0.76 3.88 -9.32
CA GLN A 67 -1.47 4.66 -8.33
C GLN A 67 -0.69 4.77 -7.02
N THR A 68 -0.47 5.99 -6.57
CA THR A 68 0.15 6.24 -5.26
C THR A 68 -0.92 6.42 -4.19
N LEU A 69 -0.85 5.60 -3.15
CA LEU A 69 -1.65 5.68 -1.95
C LEU A 69 -0.83 6.38 -0.86
N LYS A 70 -1.39 7.45 -0.29
CA LYS A 70 -0.82 8.16 0.85
C LYS A 70 -1.82 8.13 2.00
N PRO A 71 -1.37 8.00 3.25
CA PRO A 71 -2.22 8.25 4.39
C PRO A 71 -2.60 9.72 4.37
N ILE A 72 -3.82 10.01 3.95
CA ILE A 72 -4.40 11.35 4.12
C ILE A 72 -4.59 11.48 5.63
N LYS A 73 -3.77 12.31 6.29
CA LYS A 73 -4.08 12.72 7.66
C LYS A 73 -5.48 13.33 7.60
N MET A 74 -6.49 12.63 8.10
CA MET A 74 -7.75 13.28 8.43
C MET A 74 -7.37 14.34 9.46
N LYS A 75 -7.33 15.60 9.04
CA LYS A 75 -7.32 16.72 9.97
C LYS A 75 -8.66 16.64 10.68
N THR A 76 -8.68 16.02 11.86
CA THR A 76 -9.75 16.21 12.81
C THR A 76 -9.71 17.70 13.14
N HIS A 77 -10.57 18.49 12.52
CA HIS A 77 -10.88 19.83 13.01
C HIS A 77 -11.50 19.62 14.40
N LYS A 78 -10.70 19.91 15.42
CA LYS A 78 -11.11 19.91 16.82
C LYS A 78 -11.95 21.16 17.09
#